data_AF-A0AAV7Q3D8-F1
#
_entry.id   AF-A0AAV7Q3D8-F1
#
_cell.length_a   1.000
_cell.length_b   1.000
_cell.length_c   1.000
_cell.angle_alpha   90.00
_cell.angle_beta   90.00
_cell.angle_gamma   90.00
#
_symmetry.space_group_name_H-M   'P 1'
#
loop_
_entity.id
_entity.type
_entity.pdbx_description
1 polymer ?
#
loop_
_entity_poly.entity_id
_entity_poly.type
_entity_poly.pdbx_seq_one_letter_code
_entity_poly.pdbx_strand_id
1 'polypeptide(L)'
;MPSVFLASTVPPDMRAEIEAGVSLILKLINRRRKFHPRRVERFGEVLNSLLLLKYDGHWYPDDPTRGQAYRCIRINPWQYVDESVLKACAQSGLVYSKMPFPVEITLWIDPYEVSCRLAENKASFLVAKFCRPLNYFKNLASREPETSDYHSEASSENPSESSDDEVFEHVAIILRAVMVRERARSDEEALAYLV
;
A
#
# COMPACT_ATOMS: atom_id res chain seq x y z
N MET A 1 -16.79 -35.80 -17.38
CA MET A 1 -17.08 -34.39 -17.05
C MET A 1 -18.12 -34.38 -15.93
N PRO A 2 -18.04 -33.50 -14.91
CA PRO A 2 -17.51 -32.13 -14.92
C PRO A 2 -16.11 -32.05 -14.29
N SER A 3 -15.14 -31.29 -14.82
CA SER A 3 -15.04 -29.82 -14.87
C SER A 3 -15.15 -29.17 -13.48
N VAL A 4 -14.15 -29.43 -12.62
CA VAL A 4 -13.87 -28.53 -11.49
C VAL A 4 -13.03 -27.38 -12.02
N PHE A 5 -13.71 -26.27 -12.27
CA PHE A 5 -13.11 -24.98 -12.51
C PHE A 5 -12.12 -24.68 -11.36
N LEU A 6 -10.86 -24.43 -11.71
CA LEU A 6 -9.93 -23.69 -10.87
C LEU A 6 -10.54 -22.30 -10.63
N ALA A 7 -11.34 -22.18 -9.57
CA ALA A 7 -11.62 -20.89 -9.00
C ALA A 7 -10.30 -20.39 -8.43
N SER A 8 -9.62 -19.53 -9.19
CA SER A 8 -8.59 -18.63 -8.71
C SER A 8 -9.19 -17.80 -7.57
N THR A 9 -9.16 -18.33 -6.35
CA THR A 9 -9.63 -17.62 -5.15
C THR A 9 -8.52 -16.68 -4.71
N VAL A 10 -8.45 -15.52 -5.37
CA VAL A 10 -7.85 -14.35 -4.73
C VAL A 10 -8.60 -14.19 -3.39
N PRO A 11 -7.91 -14.27 -2.23
CA PRO A 11 -8.57 -14.05 -0.95
C PRO A 11 -9.28 -12.69 -1.00
N PRO A 12 -10.52 -12.57 -0.50
CA PRO A 12 -11.23 -11.29 -0.49
C PRO A 12 -10.42 -10.17 0.15
N ASP A 13 -9.54 -10.54 1.09
CA ASP A 13 -8.58 -9.66 1.77
C ASP A 13 -7.70 -8.91 0.76
N MET A 14 -6.93 -9.62 -0.09
CA MET A 14 -5.92 -9.06 -1.02
C MET A 14 -6.40 -7.85 -1.85
N ARG A 15 -7.68 -7.86 -2.25
CA ARG A 15 -8.27 -6.77 -3.05
C ARG A 15 -8.35 -5.47 -2.26
N ALA A 16 -8.70 -5.55 -0.98
CA ALA A 16 -8.85 -4.39 -0.10
C ALA A 16 -7.49 -3.73 0.18
N GLU A 17 -6.42 -4.51 0.42
CA GLU A 17 -5.09 -3.93 0.62
C GLU A 17 -4.55 -3.30 -0.67
N ILE A 18 -4.78 -3.93 -1.82
CA ILE A 18 -4.44 -3.32 -3.12
C ILE A 18 -5.20 -2.02 -3.33
N GLU A 19 -6.50 -1.99 -3.07
CA GLU A 19 -7.32 -0.78 -3.22
C GLU A 19 -6.84 0.36 -2.31
N ALA A 20 -6.46 0.07 -1.07
CA ALA A 20 -5.89 1.05 -0.16
C ALA A 20 -4.56 1.61 -0.69
N GLY A 21 -3.67 0.74 -1.20
CA GLY A 21 -2.41 1.15 -1.82
C GLY A 21 -2.61 2.01 -3.08
N VAL A 22 -3.51 1.59 -3.98
CA VAL A 22 -3.87 2.34 -5.20
C VAL A 22 -4.49 3.69 -4.84
N SER A 23 -5.37 3.73 -3.83
CA SER A 23 -5.99 4.95 -3.34
C SER A 23 -4.97 5.97 -2.85
N LEU A 24 -3.90 5.53 -2.17
CA LEU A 24 -2.79 6.41 -1.79
C LEU A 24 -2.10 7.02 -3.03
N ILE A 25 -1.79 6.19 -4.03
CA ILE A 25 -1.15 6.65 -5.27
C ILE A 25 -2.05 7.67 -6.00
N LEU A 26 -3.36 7.41 -6.08
CA LEU A 26 -4.33 8.35 -6.67
C LEU A 26 -4.38 9.68 -5.93
N LYS A 27 -4.38 9.67 -4.59
CA LYS A 27 -4.31 10.88 -3.76
C LYS A 27 -3.05 11.70 -4.07
N LEU A 28 -1.90 11.05 -4.25
CA LEU A 28 -0.64 11.72 -4.61
C LEU A 28 -0.71 12.37 -6.00
N ILE A 29 -1.26 11.67 -7.00
CA ILE A 29 -1.38 12.16 -8.38
C ILE A 29 -2.39 13.31 -8.48
N ASN A 30 -3.53 13.19 -7.81
CA ASN A 30 -4.64 14.14 -7.93
C ASN A 30 -4.43 15.40 -7.09
N ARG A 31 -3.41 15.46 -6.23
CA ARG A 31 -3.11 16.61 -5.34
C ARG A 31 -3.09 17.96 -6.05
N ARG A 32 -2.52 18.03 -7.25
CA ARG A 32 -2.42 19.27 -8.05
C ARG A 32 -3.53 19.41 -9.10
N ARG A 33 -4.49 18.46 -9.14
CA ARG A 33 -5.59 18.37 -10.14
C ARG A 33 -5.14 18.65 -11.58
N LYS A 34 -3.92 18.20 -11.92
CA LYS A 34 -3.28 18.46 -13.22
C LYS A 34 -3.87 17.64 -14.36
N PHE A 35 -4.56 16.54 -14.05
CA PHE A 35 -5.05 15.58 -15.03
C PHE A 35 -6.57 15.54 -15.03
N HIS A 36 -7.14 15.21 -16.19
CA HIS A 36 -8.57 15.03 -16.34
C HIS A 36 -9.06 13.87 -15.45
N PRO A 37 -10.16 14.03 -14.68
CA PRO A 37 -10.62 13.02 -13.72
C PRO A 37 -10.76 11.61 -14.31
N ARG A 38 -11.37 11.48 -15.49
CA ARG A 38 -11.51 10.20 -16.20
C ARG A 38 -10.18 9.47 -16.46
N ARG A 39 -9.07 10.20 -16.71
CA ARG A 39 -7.76 9.55 -16.92
C ARG A 39 -7.15 9.07 -15.61
N VAL A 40 -7.40 9.79 -14.52
CA VAL A 40 -6.94 9.42 -13.17
C VAL A 40 -7.72 8.21 -12.67
N GLU A 41 -9.03 8.18 -12.88
CA GLU A 41 -9.89 7.04 -12.61
C GLU A 41 -9.43 5.80 -13.39
N ARG A 42 -9.24 5.95 -14.72
CA ARG A 42 -8.71 4.87 -15.56
C ARG A 42 -7.35 4.35 -15.08
N PHE A 43 -6.46 5.24 -14.65
CA PHE A 43 -5.17 4.86 -14.07
C PHE A 43 -5.33 3.99 -12.83
N GLY A 44 -6.27 4.34 -11.95
CA GLY A 44 -6.58 3.54 -10.76
C GLY A 44 -7.08 2.14 -11.11
N GLU A 45 -8.05 2.04 -12.02
CA GLU A 45 -8.61 0.76 -12.49
C GLU A 45 -7.52 -0.16 -13.09
N VAL A 46 -6.68 0.40 -13.96
CA VAL A 46 -5.61 -0.34 -14.64
C VAL A 46 -4.56 -0.77 -13.62
N LEU A 47 -4.12 0.12 -12.73
CA LEU A 47 -3.12 -0.21 -11.73
C LEU A 47 -3.63 -1.32 -10.79
N ASN A 48 -4.87 -1.23 -10.32
CA ASN A 48 -5.49 -2.26 -9.48
C ASN A 48 -5.48 -3.62 -10.19
N SER A 49 -5.92 -3.66 -11.45
CA SER A 49 -5.92 -4.89 -12.27
C SER A 49 -4.52 -5.47 -12.46
N LEU A 50 -3.52 -4.63 -12.73
CA LEU A 50 -2.13 -5.05 -12.89
C LEU A 50 -1.54 -5.62 -11.59
N LEU A 51 -1.86 -5.02 -10.44
CA LEU A 51 -1.38 -5.50 -9.14
C LEU A 51 -2.04 -6.80 -8.72
N LEU A 52 -3.34 -6.97 -8.98
CA LEU A 52 -4.05 -8.24 -8.77
C LEU A 52 -3.38 -9.37 -9.54
N LEU A 53 -3.04 -9.13 -10.81
CA LEU A 53 -2.33 -10.11 -11.62
C LEU A 53 -0.88 -10.32 -11.13
N LYS A 54 -0.16 -9.25 -10.79
CA LYS A 54 1.23 -9.32 -10.32
C LYS A 54 1.32 -10.16 -9.05
N TYR A 55 0.43 -9.97 -8.09
CA TYR A 55 0.51 -10.59 -6.76
C TYR A 55 -0.11 -11.99 -6.71
N ASP A 56 -0.75 -12.45 -7.78
CA ASP A 56 -1.26 -13.82 -7.86
C ASP A 56 -0.11 -14.84 -7.63
N GLY A 57 -0.38 -15.85 -6.80
CA GLY A 57 0.63 -16.82 -6.33
C GLY A 57 1.70 -16.27 -5.38
N HIS A 58 1.68 -14.97 -5.06
CA HIS A 58 2.67 -14.27 -4.22
C HIS A 58 2.03 -13.57 -3.01
N TRP A 59 0.91 -14.09 -2.53
CA TRP A 59 0.18 -13.57 -1.36
C TRP A 59 0.17 -14.63 -0.25
N TYR A 60 0.79 -14.34 0.90
CA TYR A 60 1.01 -15.31 1.97
C TYR A 60 0.49 -14.78 3.32
N PRO A 61 -0.80 -14.94 3.64
CA PRO A 61 -1.36 -14.40 4.88
C PRO A 61 -0.74 -14.98 6.16
N ASP A 62 -0.28 -16.24 6.12
CA ASP A 62 0.39 -16.89 7.25
C ASP A 62 1.82 -16.37 7.52
N ASP A 63 2.46 -15.77 6.50
CA ASP A 63 3.75 -15.11 6.59
C ASP A 63 3.74 -13.85 5.69
N PRO A 64 3.17 -12.73 6.19
CA PRO A 64 3.00 -11.53 5.38
C PRO A 64 4.31 -10.96 4.82
N THR A 65 5.43 -11.20 5.49
CA THR A 65 6.76 -10.71 5.05
C THR A 65 7.28 -11.47 3.83
N ARG A 66 6.83 -12.72 3.64
CA ARG A 66 7.18 -13.51 2.46
C ARG A 66 6.69 -12.82 1.20
N GLY A 67 7.60 -12.59 0.26
CA GLY A 67 7.29 -11.94 -1.01
C GLY A 67 7.08 -10.41 -0.92
N GLN A 68 7.30 -9.77 0.23
CA GLN A 68 7.09 -8.32 0.37
C GLN A 68 7.90 -7.50 -0.64
N ALA A 69 9.15 -7.91 -0.95
CA ALA A 69 10.01 -7.18 -1.88
C ALA A 69 9.50 -7.28 -3.34
N TYR A 70 8.86 -8.40 -3.68
CA TYR A 70 8.23 -8.60 -4.97
C TYR A 70 6.95 -7.75 -5.11
N ARG A 71 6.14 -7.68 -4.05
CA ARG A 71 4.92 -6.88 -4.01
C ARG A 71 5.20 -5.38 -3.93
N CYS A 72 6.27 -4.96 -3.26
CA CYS A 72 6.67 -3.57 -3.10
C CYS A 72 6.58 -2.75 -4.41
N ILE A 73 5.92 -1.60 -4.32
CA ILE A 73 5.86 -0.60 -5.39
C ILE A 73 6.88 0.50 -5.06
N ARG A 74 7.97 0.56 -5.82
CA ARG A 74 8.99 1.61 -5.71
C ARG A 74 8.85 2.58 -6.87
N ILE A 75 8.82 3.88 -6.57
CA ILE A 75 8.84 4.96 -7.55
C ILE A 75 10.01 5.86 -7.17
N ASN A 76 11.13 5.70 -7.87
CA ASN A 76 12.31 6.54 -7.76
C ASN A 76 12.78 6.92 -9.18
N PRO A 77 12.64 8.19 -9.61
CA PRO A 77 13.03 8.66 -10.94
C PRO A 77 14.50 8.47 -11.29
N TRP A 78 15.38 8.35 -10.29
CA TRP A 78 16.84 8.25 -10.46
C TRP A 78 17.34 6.80 -10.48
N GLN A 79 16.50 5.84 -10.10
CA GLN A 79 16.88 4.43 -9.98
C GLN A 79 15.88 3.53 -10.69
N TYR A 80 14.72 3.31 -10.08
CA TYR A 80 13.75 2.32 -10.52
C TYR A 80 12.32 2.81 -10.29
N VAL A 81 11.48 2.57 -11.29
CA VAL A 81 10.04 2.82 -11.23
C VAL A 81 9.33 1.50 -11.51
N ASP A 82 8.44 1.11 -10.60
CA ASP A 82 7.69 -0.13 -10.75
C ASP A 82 6.94 -0.18 -12.09
N GLU A 83 7.12 -1.28 -12.82
CA GLU A 83 6.55 -1.45 -14.16
C GLU A 83 5.02 -1.32 -14.18
N SER A 84 4.33 -1.69 -13.10
CA SER A 84 2.86 -1.61 -13.01
C SER A 84 2.41 -0.15 -13.08
N VAL A 85 3.17 0.76 -12.47
CA VAL A 85 2.91 2.21 -12.51
C VAL A 85 3.14 2.75 -13.92
N LEU A 86 4.22 2.32 -14.59
CA LEU A 86 4.53 2.74 -15.96
C LEU A 86 3.46 2.23 -16.95
N LYS A 87 3.07 0.95 -16.84
CA LYS A 87 2.00 0.33 -17.65
C LYS A 87 0.65 1.03 -17.41
N ALA A 88 0.30 1.33 -16.15
CA ALA A 88 -0.92 2.06 -15.82
C ALA A 88 -0.93 3.48 -16.41
N CYS A 89 0.21 4.18 -16.41
CA CYS A 89 0.33 5.48 -17.08
C CYS A 89 0.04 5.35 -18.58
N ALA A 90 0.75 4.44 -19.25
CA ALA A 90 0.65 4.25 -20.70
C ALA A 90 -0.78 3.87 -21.14
N GLN A 91 -1.41 2.91 -20.48
CA GLN A 91 -2.77 2.46 -20.80
C GLN A 91 -3.87 3.49 -20.48
N SER A 92 -3.56 4.51 -19.67
CA SER A 92 -4.50 5.56 -19.28
C SER A 92 -4.27 6.88 -20.03
N GLY A 93 -3.35 6.91 -20.99
CA GLY A 93 -2.99 8.12 -21.72
C GLY A 93 -2.35 9.19 -20.82
N LEU A 94 -1.62 8.75 -19.79
CA LEU A 94 -0.81 9.58 -18.90
C LEU A 94 0.68 9.38 -19.20
N VAL A 95 1.45 10.45 -19.12
CA VAL A 95 2.90 10.41 -19.33
C VAL A 95 3.58 10.42 -17.96
N TYR A 96 4.30 9.36 -17.62
CA TYR A 96 4.94 9.21 -16.30
C TYR A 96 5.80 10.43 -15.91
N SER A 97 6.62 10.96 -16.83
CA SER A 97 7.48 12.13 -16.56
C SER A 97 6.71 13.42 -16.22
N LYS A 98 5.40 13.47 -16.47
CA LYS A 98 4.52 14.59 -16.08
C LYS A 98 3.80 14.36 -14.75
N MET A 99 3.94 13.18 -14.14
CA MET A 99 3.25 12.81 -12.91
C MET A 99 3.82 13.56 -11.72
N PRO A 100 2.98 14.12 -10.82
CA PRO A 100 3.44 14.91 -9.69
C PRO A 100 3.82 14.03 -8.48
N PHE A 101 4.48 12.89 -8.73
CA PHE A 101 4.96 12.03 -7.66
C PHE A 101 6.03 12.76 -6.82
N PRO A 102 6.09 12.54 -5.49
CA PRO A 102 7.27 12.82 -4.70
C PRO A 102 8.53 12.17 -5.29
N VAL A 103 9.70 12.73 -4.97
CA VAL A 103 10.99 12.27 -5.52
C VAL A 103 11.25 10.79 -5.24
N GLU A 104 10.80 10.26 -4.10
CA GLU A 104 10.79 8.82 -3.88
C GLU A 104 9.56 8.37 -3.08
N ILE A 105 8.95 7.27 -3.54
CA ILE A 105 7.93 6.50 -2.83
C ILE A 105 8.37 5.04 -2.75
N THR A 106 8.22 4.44 -1.58
CA THR A 106 8.23 2.98 -1.41
C THR A 106 6.94 2.57 -0.71
N LEU A 107 6.10 1.76 -1.36
CA LEU A 107 4.80 1.32 -0.85
C LEU A 107 4.81 -0.21 -0.74
N TRP A 108 4.55 -0.70 0.47
CA TRP A 108 4.37 -2.12 0.76
C TRP A 108 2.88 -2.41 0.87
N ILE A 109 2.44 -3.40 0.09
CA ILE A 109 1.07 -3.92 0.09
C ILE A 109 1.19 -5.38 0.49
N ASP A 110 1.00 -5.63 1.77
CA ASP A 110 1.20 -6.93 2.38
C ASP A 110 -0.12 -7.39 3.03
N PRO A 111 -0.30 -8.71 3.26
CA PRO A 111 -1.46 -9.20 3.98
C PRO A 111 -1.62 -8.46 5.31
N TYR A 112 -2.81 -7.91 5.53
CA TYR A 112 -3.21 -7.20 6.75
C TYR A 112 -2.60 -5.81 6.97
N GLU A 113 -1.66 -5.37 6.13
CA GLU A 113 -0.99 -4.08 6.32
C GLU A 113 -0.56 -3.46 5.00
N VAL A 114 -0.91 -2.19 4.83
CA VAL A 114 -0.36 -1.33 3.78
C VAL A 114 0.45 -0.24 4.47
N SER A 115 1.71 -0.10 4.10
CA SER A 115 2.61 0.92 4.67
C SER A 115 3.39 1.64 3.56
N CYS A 116 3.78 2.88 3.83
CA CYS A 116 4.44 3.71 2.83
C CYS A 116 5.61 4.48 3.45
N ARG A 117 6.66 4.69 2.66
CA ARG A 117 7.75 5.61 2.95
C ARG A 117 7.87 6.63 1.83
N LEU A 118 8.01 7.89 2.21
CA LEU A 118 8.22 9.01 1.29
C LEU A 118 9.63 9.56 1.50
N ALA A 119 10.49 9.50 0.49
CA ALA A 119 11.94 9.74 0.55
C ALA A 119 12.75 8.70 1.37
N GLU A 120 13.99 8.39 0.94
CA GLU A 120 14.85 7.34 1.53
C GLU A 120 15.11 7.52 3.02
N ASN A 121 15.24 8.76 3.48
CA ASN A 121 15.66 9.10 4.85
C ASN A 121 14.50 9.28 5.84
N LYS A 122 13.25 9.00 5.44
CA LYS A 122 12.09 9.13 6.34
C LYS A 122 11.65 7.76 6.87
N ALA A 123 11.03 7.75 8.04
CA ALA A 123 10.36 6.57 8.55
C ALA A 123 9.18 6.17 7.64
N SER A 124 8.88 4.87 7.58
CA SER A 124 7.62 4.41 7.03
C SER A 124 6.45 4.80 7.94
N PHE A 125 5.26 4.90 7.36
CA PHE A 125 4.01 5.12 8.08
C PHE A 125 2.95 4.13 7.60
N LEU A 126 2.04 3.80 8.51
CA LEU A 126 0.89 2.96 8.23
C LEU A 126 -0.10 3.71 7.33
N VAL A 127 -0.57 3.05 6.27
CA VAL A 127 -1.60 3.56 5.36
C VAL A 127 -2.95 2.95 5.71
N ALA A 128 -2.98 1.64 5.94
CA ALA A 128 -4.18 0.90 6.34
C ALA A 128 -3.77 -0.39 7.04
N LYS A 129 -4.59 -0.82 8.00
CA LYS A 129 -4.44 -2.09 8.72
C LYS A 129 -5.75 -2.85 8.63
N PHE A 130 -5.66 -4.15 8.40
CA PHE A 130 -6.83 -5.00 8.17
C PHE A 130 -6.86 -6.12 9.20
N CYS A 131 -8.07 -6.52 9.60
CA CYS A 131 -8.25 -7.59 10.57
C CYS A 131 -7.84 -8.94 9.97
N ARG A 132 -7.13 -9.75 10.78
CA ARG A 132 -6.86 -11.14 10.42
C ARG A 132 -8.16 -11.94 10.55
N PRO A 133 -8.52 -12.78 9.57
CA PRO A 133 -9.68 -13.63 9.70
C PRO A 133 -9.52 -14.59 10.88
N LEU A 134 -10.61 -14.88 11.59
CA LEU A 134 -10.62 -15.64 12.85
C LEU A 134 -9.97 -17.04 12.77
N ASN A 135 -9.92 -17.64 11.57
CA ASN A 135 -9.23 -18.90 11.31
C ASN A 135 -7.70 -18.81 11.50
N TYR A 136 -7.12 -17.61 11.42
CA TYR A 136 -5.71 -17.36 11.75
C TYR A 136 -5.39 -17.73 13.21
N PHE A 137 -6.26 -17.35 14.15
CA PHE A 137 -6.07 -17.68 15.57
C PHE A 137 -6.27 -19.16 15.87
N LYS A 138 -7.09 -19.87 15.08
CA LYS A 138 -7.24 -21.33 15.19
C LYS A 138 -5.98 -22.07 14.76
N ASN A 139 -5.31 -21.60 13.70
CA ASN A 139 -4.04 -22.17 13.24
C ASN A 139 -2.85 -21.83 14.16
N LEU A 140 -2.94 -20.70 14.90
CA LEU A 140 -1.96 -20.36 15.92
C LEU A 140 -2.15 -21.22 17.18
N ALA A 141 -3.40 -21.51 17.56
CA ALA A 141 -3.73 -22.38 18.68
C ALA A 141 -3.39 -23.87 18.41
N SER A 142 -3.28 -24.30 17.15
CA SER A 142 -2.86 -25.65 16.79
C SER A 142 -1.34 -25.81 16.60
N ARG A 143 -0.59 -24.70 16.56
CA ARG A 143 0.86 -24.70 16.74
C ARG A 143 1.13 -24.74 18.24
N GLU A 144 1.28 -25.94 18.80
CA GLU A 144 1.65 -26.08 20.21
C GLU A 144 2.93 -25.27 20.50
N PRO A 145 2.95 -24.42 21.54
CA PRO A 145 4.20 -23.87 22.05
C PRO A 145 4.97 -25.03 22.67
N GLU A 146 6.22 -25.24 22.24
CA GLU A 146 7.13 -26.07 23.01
C GLU A 146 7.18 -25.54 24.45
N THR A 147 6.92 -26.46 25.37
CA THR A 147 6.54 -26.20 26.74
C THR A 147 7.66 -25.52 27.53
N SER A 148 7.35 -24.43 28.20
CA SER A 148 7.95 -24.16 29.50
C SER A 148 6.89 -23.58 30.42
N ASP A 149 6.57 -24.34 31.45
CA ASP A 149 5.51 -24.09 32.42
C ASP A 149 5.62 -22.70 33.06
N TYR A 150 4.63 -21.84 32.77
CA TYR A 150 4.36 -20.67 33.60
C TYR A 150 2.85 -20.45 33.69
N HIS A 151 2.30 -20.79 34.86
CA HIS A 151 0.94 -20.39 35.23
C HIS A 151 0.91 -18.89 35.45
N SER A 152 0.06 -18.18 34.70
CA SER A 152 -0.42 -16.86 35.08
C SER A 152 -1.83 -16.67 34.52
N GLU A 153 -2.79 -16.57 35.44
CA GLU A 153 -4.09 -15.99 35.16
C GLU A 153 -3.90 -14.53 34.75
N ALA A 154 -4.41 -14.12 33.59
CA ALA A 154 -4.41 -12.71 33.19
C ALA A 154 -5.68 -12.39 32.40
N SER A 155 -6.28 -11.27 32.81
CA SER A 155 -7.58 -10.74 32.46
C SER A 155 -7.90 -10.63 30.97
N SER A 156 -9.16 -10.90 30.67
CA SER A 156 -9.86 -10.51 29.45
C SER A 156 -10.03 -8.99 29.40
N GLU A 157 -9.17 -8.31 28.65
CA GLU A 157 -9.42 -6.94 28.18
C GLU A 157 -9.84 -7.00 26.71
N ASN A 158 -11.07 -6.55 26.45
CA ASN A 158 -11.63 -6.45 25.11
C ASN A 158 -10.81 -5.44 24.28
N PRO A 159 -10.47 -5.72 23.01
CA PRO A 159 -9.91 -4.72 22.12
C PRO A 159 -10.99 -3.68 21.82
N SER A 160 -10.76 -2.44 22.24
CA SER A 160 -11.55 -1.30 21.78
C SER A 160 -11.41 -1.18 20.27
N GLU A 161 -12.54 -1.21 19.56
CA GLU A 161 -12.66 -0.87 18.15
C GLU A 161 -12.12 0.56 17.93
N SER A 162 -10.90 0.65 17.42
CA SER A 162 -10.35 1.90 16.89
C SER A 162 -11.11 2.19 15.61
N SER A 163 -11.85 3.30 15.59
CA SER A 163 -12.65 3.70 14.44
C SER A 163 -11.75 4.01 13.26
N ASP A 164 -12.08 3.47 12.10
CA ASP A 164 -11.36 3.67 10.83
C ASP A 164 -11.11 5.16 10.53
N ASP A 165 -11.99 6.04 11.01
CA ASP A 165 -11.89 7.50 10.90
C ASP A 165 -10.59 8.08 11.47
N GLU A 166 -10.06 7.52 12.56
CA GLU A 166 -8.87 8.05 13.24
C GLU A 166 -7.58 7.73 12.46
N VAL A 167 -7.52 6.56 11.83
CA VAL A 167 -6.42 6.14 10.95
C VAL A 167 -6.41 6.99 9.67
N PHE A 168 -7.57 7.23 9.06
CA PHE A 168 -7.68 8.08 7.87
C PHE A 168 -7.22 9.52 8.14
N GLU A 169 -7.57 10.09 9.29
CA GLU A 169 -7.14 11.44 9.66
C GLU A 169 -5.63 11.49 9.95
N HIS A 170 -5.06 10.47 10.61
CA HIS A 170 -3.61 10.40 10.84
C HIS A 170 -2.82 10.31 9.53
N VAL A 171 -3.27 9.48 8.57
CA VAL A 171 -2.68 9.40 7.22
C VAL A 171 -2.84 10.74 6.50
N ALA A 172 -3.98 11.40 6.61
CA ALA A 172 -4.20 12.72 6.03
C ALA A 172 -3.26 13.77 6.64
N ILE A 173 -3.00 13.74 7.95
CA ILE A 173 -2.05 14.61 8.65
C ILE A 173 -0.62 14.34 8.21
N ILE A 174 -0.19 13.08 8.18
CA ILE A 174 1.16 12.70 7.73
C ILE A 174 1.36 13.11 6.27
N LEU A 175 0.37 12.85 5.41
CA LEU A 175 0.41 13.31 4.03
C LEU A 175 0.46 14.84 3.98
N ARG A 176 -0.40 15.57 4.70
CA ARG A 176 -0.34 17.05 4.74
C ARG A 176 1.04 17.55 5.20
N ALA A 177 1.61 17.00 6.25
CA ALA A 177 2.91 17.40 6.80
C ALA A 177 4.08 17.09 5.83
N VAL A 178 4.10 15.90 5.23
CA VAL A 178 5.08 15.57 4.19
C VAL A 178 4.88 16.47 2.97
N MET A 179 3.64 16.70 2.55
CA MET A 179 3.31 17.52 1.39
C MET A 179 3.66 19.01 1.58
N VAL A 180 3.55 19.57 2.78
CA VAL A 180 3.98 20.95 3.10
C VAL A 180 5.50 21.08 3.01
N ARG A 181 6.25 20.11 3.54
CA ARG A 181 7.72 20.12 3.46
C ARG A 181 8.25 19.95 2.03
N GLU A 182 7.66 19.07 1.22
CA GLU A 182 8.08 18.91 -0.19
C GLU A 182 7.76 20.15 -1.04
N ARG A 183 6.75 20.96 -0.66
CA ARG A 183 6.47 22.24 -1.30
C ARG A 183 7.56 23.27 -1.02
N ALA A 184 7.95 23.41 0.25
CA ALA A 184 9.05 24.29 0.65
C ALA A 184 10.38 23.91 -0.03
N ARG A 185 10.67 22.60 -0.13
CA ARG A 185 11.88 22.09 -0.81
C ARG A 185 11.85 22.32 -2.33
N SER A 186 10.70 22.13 -2.98
CA SER A 186 10.56 22.41 -4.43
C SER A 186 10.71 23.90 -4.74
N ASP A 187 10.29 24.78 -3.83
CA ASP A 187 10.44 26.22 -4.00
C ASP A 187 11.90 26.66 -3.75
N GLU A 188 12.60 26.05 -2.78
CA GLU A 188 14.05 26.23 -2.58
C GLU A 188 14.89 25.70 -3.74
N GLU A 189 14.63 24.49 -4.23
CA GLU A 189 15.35 23.94 -5.39
C GLU A 189 15.08 24.77 -6.65
N ALA A 190 13.86 25.28 -6.86
CA ALA A 190 13.56 26.17 -7.98
C ALA A 190 14.28 27.54 -7.88
N LEU A 191 14.50 28.07 -6.67
CA LEU A 191 15.27 29.28 -6.43
C LEU A 191 16.78 29.07 -6.61
N ALA A 192 17.29 27.87 -6.28
CA ALA A 192 18.70 27.53 -6.47
C ALA A 192 19.13 27.44 -7.95
N TYR A 193 18.18 27.29 -8.89
CA TYR A 193 18.44 27.32 -10.34
C TYR A 193 18.25 28.71 -10.98
N LEU A 194 17.89 29.74 -10.20
CA LEU A 194 17.64 31.12 -10.65
C LEU A 194 18.74 32.11 -10.23
N VAL A 195 19.89 31.63 -9.72
CA VAL A 195 21.08 32.43 -9.36
C VAL A 195 22.27 32.04 -10.22
#